data_AF-A0A6L0XSA0-F1
#
_entry.id   AF-A0A6L0XSA0-F1
#
_cell.length_a   1.000
_cell.length_b   1.000
_cell.length_c   1.000
_cell.angle_alpha   90.00
_cell.angle_beta   90.00
_cell.angle_gamma   90.00
#
_symmetry.space_group_name_H-M   'P 1'
#
loop_
_entity.id
_entity.type
_entity.pdbx_description
1 polymer ?
#
loop_
_entity_poly.entity_id
_entity_poly.type
_entity_poly.pdbx_seq_one_letter_code
_entity_poly.pdbx_strand_id
1 'polypeptide(L)'
;MAAVPLHAVQTPSKVLLPGFVRKAAPVFFVVMHGFLAHSGAMNSFVVILRNALDAHNRAVLESNDQTSVALPFHITTLDARNHGLSPHTSTHSSENLVEDLSYYLDHDFPRTVSRVSEAWMRDGSDHSYGDVACPRVVAIGHSMGSLTWTQYLMDRYFPSLASNEKVQGSELSSTTATSTSSNVSSSARSSLDVKGLVSLDLPPIVRSNMTANLTGELIGIIEHMKAVNLSAISDLRSGQEEFYRCGMHDIRVRGLCTTNLALQRDPNDPTRRIASWKCNVPVLEHSIRSGELFLPDLYYKPAGGGKGSVGTHDSQEQKQRRHRLALEYPSVGTVPVLSVLGAASPVGGDPQYQQLWERYAIDLRQHSIPHATHTVYFDKPHKTVELVTNFLKEIHVDQPL
;
A
#
# COMPACT_ATOMS: atom_id res chain seq x y z
N MET A 1 -11.51 -10.79 -14.18
CA MET A 1 -12.73 -10.11 -13.66
C MET A 1 -12.62 -8.63 -14.06
N ALA A 2 -13.52 -7.75 -13.67
CA ALA A 2 -13.37 -6.32 -13.98
C ALA A 2 -12.85 -5.59 -12.74
N ALA A 3 -11.85 -4.71 -12.93
CA ALA A 3 -11.43 -3.72 -11.94
C ALA A 3 -12.64 -2.89 -11.45
N VAL A 4 -12.58 -2.45 -10.19
CA VAL A 4 -13.57 -1.51 -9.64
C VAL A 4 -12.95 -0.14 -9.37
N PRO A 5 -13.71 0.96 -9.52
CA PRO A 5 -13.21 2.30 -9.20
C PRO A 5 -13.02 2.42 -7.68
N LEU A 6 -11.76 2.61 -7.26
CA LEU A 6 -11.43 2.77 -5.84
C LEU A 6 -11.81 4.17 -5.35
N HIS A 7 -12.42 4.24 -4.17
CA HIS A 7 -12.65 5.50 -3.49
C HIS A 7 -11.33 6.08 -2.99
N ALA A 8 -11.04 7.31 -3.40
CA ALA A 8 -9.81 8.02 -3.11
C ALA A 8 -10.04 9.22 -2.18
N VAL A 9 -9.40 9.20 -1.01
CA VAL A 9 -9.41 10.29 -0.04
C VAL A 9 -8.13 11.10 -0.16
N GLN A 10 -8.27 12.36 -0.58
CA GLN A 10 -7.15 13.27 -0.77
C GLN A 10 -6.85 14.06 0.51
N THR A 11 -5.57 14.11 0.88
CA THR A 11 -5.03 14.94 1.95
C THR A 11 -3.94 15.85 1.36
N PRO A 12 -4.29 17.08 0.93
CA PRO A 12 -3.32 18.00 0.37
C PRO A 12 -2.40 18.59 1.46
N SER A 13 -1.27 19.18 1.03
CA SER A 13 -0.42 20.04 1.85
C SER A 13 -1.23 21.14 2.54
N LYS A 14 -0.90 21.46 3.80
CA LYS A 14 -1.44 22.67 4.48
C LYS A 14 -0.60 23.89 4.23
N VAL A 15 0.67 23.72 3.88
CA VAL A 15 1.58 24.82 3.61
C VAL A 15 1.37 25.28 2.18
N LEU A 16 0.83 26.49 2.05
CA LEU A 16 0.85 27.22 0.79
C LEU A 16 2.29 27.68 0.57
N LEU A 17 2.93 27.15 -0.48
CA LEU A 17 4.27 27.54 -0.84
C LEU A 17 4.21 28.83 -1.70
N PRO A 18 4.80 29.95 -1.26
CA PRO A 18 4.86 31.18 -2.05
C PRO A 18 5.52 30.97 -3.42
N GLY A 19 5.19 31.83 -4.39
CA GLY A 19 5.73 31.73 -5.76
C GLY A 19 7.21 32.03 -5.92
N PHE A 20 7.80 32.77 -4.97
CA PHE A 20 9.24 33.06 -4.99
C PHE A 20 10.11 31.91 -4.48
N VAL A 21 9.51 30.84 -3.94
CA VAL A 21 10.26 29.73 -3.33
C VAL A 21 10.64 28.72 -4.40
N ARG A 22 11.88 28.25 -4.38
CA ARG A 22 12.30 27.15 -5.25
C ARG A 22 11.56 25.87 -4.84
N LYS A 23 10.83 25.27 -5.79
CA LYS A 23 10.01 24.08 -5.58
C LYS A 23 10.55 22.90 -6.38
N ALA A 24 10.52 21.71 -5.79
CA ALA A 24 10.82 20.47 -6.49
C ALA A 24 9.60 20.05 -7.32
N ALA A 25 9.79 19.11 -8.24
CA ALA A 25 8.69 18.44 -8.91
C ALA A 25 7.76 17.79 -7.87
N PRO A 26 6.41 17.94 -7.98
CA PRO A 26 5.47 17.41 -7.02
C PRO A 26 5.62 15.89 -6.80
N VAL A 27 5.46 15.47 -5.55
CA VAL A 27 5.49 14.06 -5.17
C VAL A 27 4.11 13.58 -4.73
N PHE A 28 3.68 12.45 -5.27
CA PHE A 28 2.39 11.86 -5.00
C PHE A 28 2.55 10.63 -4.11
N PHE A 29 1.95 10.66 -2.93
CA PHE A 29 1.90 9.52 -2.04
C PHE A 29 0.59 8.78 -2.29
N VAL A 30 0.66 7.50 -2.63
CA VAL A 30 -0.53 6.66 -2.83
C VAL A 30 -0.54 5.57 -1.77
N VAL A 31 -1.52 5.66 -0.87
CA VAL A 31 -1.61 4.87 0.36
C VAL A 31 -2.69 3.80 0.23
N MET A 32 -2.31 2.54 0.46
CA MET A 32 -3.22 1.39 0.54
C MET A 32 -3.28 0.86 1.98
N HIS A 33 -4.48 0.72 2.51
CA HIS A 33 -4.70 0.29 3.89
C HIS A 33 -4.61 -1.23 4.08
N GLY A 34 -4.65 -1.66 5.35
CA GLY A 34 -4.63 -3.07 5.74
C GLY A 34 -6.00 -3.74 5.69
N PHE A 35 -6.00 -5.06 5.89
CA PHE A 35 -7.20 -5.87 5.95
C PHE A 35 -8.13 -5.39 7.09
N LEU A 36 -9.45 -5.33 6.84
CA LEU A 36 -10.47 -4.75 7.74
C LEU A 36 -10.28 -3.26 8.07
N ALA A 37 -9.30 -2.57 7.49
CA ALA A 37 -9.15 -1.12 7.62
C ALA A 37 -9.82 -0.40 6.44
N HIS A 38 -9.75 0.92 6.45
CA HIS A 38 -10.09 1.78 5.32
C HIS A 38 -9.39 3.13 5.52
N SER A 39 -9.50 4.06 4.57
CA SER A 39 -8.92 5.41 4.59
C SER A 39 -9.10 6.13 5.93
N GLY A 40 -10.32 6.10 6.48
CA GLY A 40 -10.63 6.66 7.80
C GLY A 40 -9.80 6.08 8.95
N ALA A 41 -9.46 4.78 8.92
CA ALA A 41 -8.62 4.15 9.93
C ALA A 41 -7.12 4.52 9.79
N MET A 42 -6.69 4.97 8.61
CA MET A 42 -5.33 5.47 8.37
C MET A 42 -5.19 6.99 8.53
N ASN A 43 -6.30 7.71 8.74
CA ASN A 43 -6.31 9.17 8.74
C ASN A 43 -5.30 9.79 9.72
N SER A 44 -5.18 9.25 10.94
CA SER A 44 -4.20 9.76 11.92
C SER A 44 -2.76 9.64 11.43
N PHE A 45 -2.39 8.51 10.82
CA PHE A 45 -1.05 8.32 10.23
C PHE A 45 -0.80 9.30 9.09
N VAL A 46 -1.74 9.43 8.15
CA VAL A 46 -1.63 10.34 7.00
C VAL A 46 -1.53 11.79 7.45
N VAL A 47 -2.29 12.20 8.48
CA VAL A 47 -2.24 13.54 9.05
C VAL A 47 -0.88 13.82 9.70
N ILE A 48 -0.31 12.87 10.43
CA ILE A 48 1.01 13.05 11.07
C ILE A 48 2.11 13.09 10.01
N LEU A 49 2.06 12.23 8.98
CA LEU A 49 2.97 12.28 7.85
C LEU A 49 2.89 13.63 7.12
N ARG A 50 1.68 14.09 6.78
CA ARG A 50 1.48 15.43 6.19
C ARG A 50 2.11 16.51 7.05
N ASN A 51 1.82 16.51 8.36
CA ASN A 51 2.35 17.54 9.26
C ASN A 51 3.90 17.52 9.33
N ALA A 52 4.53 16.35 9.24
CA ALA A 52 5.99 16.23 9.20
C ALA A 52 6.58 16.79 7.90
N LEU A 53 5.94 16.51 6.75
CA LEU A 53 6.32 17.07 5.46
C LEU A 53 6.11 18.60 5.41
N ASP A 54 4.98 19.08 5.94
CA ASP A 54 4.69 20.52 6.09
C ASP A 54 5.73 21.21 6.98
N ALA A 55 6.14 20.58 8.09
CA ALA A 55 7.14 21.13 9.00
C ALA A 55 8.52 21.26 8.31
N HIS A 56 8.89 20.27 7.50
CA HIS A 56 10.10 20.36 6.68
C HIS A 56 10.04 21.55 5.71
N ASN A 57 8.93 21.71 4.98
CA ASN A 57 8.75 22.84 4.07
C ASN A 57 8.82 24.20 4.80
N ARG A 58 8.23 24.33 6.00
CA ARG A 58 8.33 25.56 6.79
C ARG A 58 9.76 25.88 7.20
N ALA A 59 10.53 24.87 7.61
CA ALA A 59 11.92 25.07 7.96
C ALA A 59 12.74 25.62 6.78
N VAL A 60 12.45 25.17 5.55
CA VAL A 60 13.06 25.72 4.32
C VAL A 60 12.68 27.19 4.13
N LEU A 61 11.40 27.55 4.33
CA LEU A 61 10.92 28.93 4.20
C LEU A 61 11.54 29.89 5.22
N GLU A 62 11.70 29.46 6.47
CA GLU A 62 12.18 30.30 7.58
C GLU A 62 13.71 30.49 7.56
N SER A 63 14.45 29.49 7.09
CA SER A 63 15.92 29.50 7.12
C SER A 63 16.56 30.26 5.95
N ASN A 64 15.80 30.60 4.90
CA ASN A 64 16.34 31.10 3.62
C ASN A 64 17.49 30.24 3.08
N ASP A 65 17.47 28.93 3.36
CA ASP A 65 18.47 28.00 2.87
C ASP A 65 18.37 27.90 1.35
N GLN A 66 19.31 28.52 0.65
CA GLN A 66 19.35 28.56 -0.82
C GLN A 66 19.67 27.19 -1.45
N THR A 67 20.09 26.22 -0.63
CA THR A 67 20.37 24.84 -1.09
C THR A 67 19.14 23.95 -1.01
N SER A 68 18.24 24.19 -0.07
CA SER A 68 17.03 23.41 0.14
C SER A 68 15.90 23.84 -0.79
N VAL A 69 15.12 22.87 -1.26
CA VAL A 69 13.99 23.08 -2.16
C VAL A 69 12.72 22.62 -1.45
N ALA A 70 11.67 23.43 -1.48
CA ALA A 70 10.40 23.02 -0.89
C ALA A 70 9.80 21.86 -1.69
N LEU A 71 9.21 20.89 -1.01
CA LEU A 71 8.61 19.69 -1.60
C LEU A 71 7.09 19.86 -1.69
N PRO A 72 6.52 20.15 -2.87
CA PRO A 72 5.08 20.04 -3.06
C PRO A 72 4.69 18.57 -3.00
N PHE A 73 3.69 18.23 -2.19
CA PHE A 73 3.25 16.86 -2.06
C PHE A 73 1.72 16.74 -2.03
N HIS A 74 1.24 15.58 -2.44
CA HIS A 74 -0.17 15.20 -2.39
C HIS A 74 -0.30 13.77 -1.88
N ILE A 75 -1.10 13.55 -0.83
CA ILE A 75 -1.34 12.20 -0.28
C ILE A 75 -2.74 11.75 -0.65
N THR A 76 -2.85 10.61 -1.30
CA THR A 76 -4.14 9.96 -1.60
C THR A 76 -4.19 8.61 -0.93
N THR A 77 -5.22 8.39 -0.10
CA THR A 77 -5.49 7.07 0.50
C THR A 77 -6.64 6.42 -0.22
N LEU A 78 -6.47 5.17 -0.65
CA LEU A 78 -7.45 4.41 -1.38
C LEU A 78 -8.16 3.43 -0.45
N ASP A 79 -9.48 3.39 -0.49
CA ASP A 79 -10.24 2.28 0.06
C ASP A 79 -10.16 1.12 -0.93
N ALA A 80 -9.72 -0.07 -0.49
CA ALA A 80 -9.75 -1.26 -1.32
C ALA A 80 -11.20 -1.71 -1.59
N ARG A 81 -11.44 -2.49 -2.65
CA ARG A 81 -12.73 -3.19 -2.83
C ARG A 81 -13.14 -3.91 -1.53
N ASN A 82 -14.44 -4.00 -1.27
CA ASN A 82 -14.99 -4.58 -0.04
C ASN A 82 -14.63 -3.85 1.27
N HIS A 83 -14.08 -2.64 1.20
CA HIS A 83 -13.76 -1.81 2.35
C HIS A 83 -14.25 -0.37 2.14
N GLY A 84 -14.54 0.31 3.24
CA GLY A 84 -14.84 1.74 3.26
C GLY A 84 -15.97 2.13 2.30
N LEU A 85 -15.67 3.08 1.43
CA LEU A 85 -16.61 3.61 0.42
C LEU A 85 -16.38 3.05 -0.99
N SER A 86 -15.41 2.16 -1.16
CA SER A 86 -15.20 1.46 -2.43
C SER A 86 -16.26 0.39 -2.67
N PRO A 87 -16.50 -0.03 -3.93
CA PRO A 87 -17.50 -1.03 -4.26
C PRO A 87 -17.33 -2.34 -3.48
N HIS A 88 -18.44 -2.87 -2.98
CA HIS A 88 -18.51 -4.22 -2.41
C HIS A 88 -18.82 -5.19 -3.55
N THR A 89 -17.99 -6.22 -3.68
CA THR A 89 -18.03 -7.23 -4.74
C THR A 89 -18.02 -8.62 -4.11
N SER A 90 -18.25 -9.66 -4.90
CA SER A 90 -18.21 -11.05 -4.43
C SER A 90 -16.80 -11.63 -4.29
N THR A 91 -15.75 -10.89 -4.63
CA THR A 91 -14.36 -11.42 -4.66
C THR A 91 -13.37 -10.47 -4.01
N HIS A 92 -12.30 -11.03 -3.43
CA HIS A 92 -11.27 -10.26 -2.74
C HIS A 92 -9.93 -11.01 -2.71
N SER A 93 -9.28 -11.16 -3.86
CA SER A 93 -7.94 -11.75 -3.97
C SER A 93 -6.84 -10.71 -4.14
N SER A 94 -5.57 -11.11 -4.00
CA SER A 94 -4.44 -10.22 -4.24
C SER A 94 -4.41 -9.70 -5.69
N GLU A 95 -4.74 -10.54 -6.67
CA GLU A 95 -4.81 -10.16 -8.10
C GLU A 95 -5.92 -9.15 -8.35
N ASN A 96 -7.07 -9.32 -7.71
CA ASN A 96 -8.17 -8.35 -7.74
C ASN A 96 -7.75 -6.97 -7.21
N LEU A 97 -7.00 -6.93 -6.11
CA LEU A 97 -6.51 -5.68 -5.53
C LEU A 97 -5.47 -4.99 -6.42
N VAL A 98 -4.59 -5.76 -7.06
CA VAL A 98 -3.61 -5.24 -8.02
C VAL A 98 -4.30 -4.70 -9.28
N GLU A 99 -5.32 -5.40 -9.77
CA GLU A 99 -6.12 -4.98 -10.91
C GLU A 99 -6.80 -3.63 -10.63
N ASP A 100 -7.38 -3.45 -9.45
CA ASP A 100 -7.98 -2.17 -9.02
C ASP A 100 -6.96 -1.05 -8.88
N LEU A 101 -5.82 -1.34 -8.25
CA LEU A 101 -4.75 -0.36 -8.09
C LEU A 101 -4.23 0.09 -9.46
N SER A 102 -4.02 -0.85 -10.38
CA SER A 102 -3.60 -0.56 -11.75
C SER A 102 -4.63 0.32 -12.46
N TYR A 103 -5.91 -0.03 -12.37
CA TYR A 103 -6.99 0.77 -12.94
C TYR A 103 -7.01 2.20 -12.38
N TYR A 104 -6.89 2.36 -11.06
CA TYR A 104 -6.80 3.68 -10.44
C TYR A 104 -5.59 4.48 -10.98
N LEU A 105 -4.41 3.86 -11.05
CA LEU A 105 -3.18 4.51 -11.52
C LEU A 105 -3.23 4.92 -12.99
N ASP A 106 -3.94 4.15 -13.83
CA ASP A 106 -4.03 4.41 -15.26
C ASP A 106 -5.17 5.38 -15.64
N HIS A 107 -6.25 5.46 -14.84
CA HIS A 107 -7.44 6.21 -15.22
C HIS A 107 -7.79 7.39 -14.31
N ASP A 108 -7.68 7.23 -12.99
CA ASP A 108 -8.11 8.24 -12.02
C ASP A 108 -6.96 9.10 -11.52
N PHE A 109 -5.80 8.47 -11.28
CA PHE A 109 -4.59 9.14 -10.82
C PHE A 109 -4.10 10.24 -11.77
N PRO A 110 -4.10 10.08 -13.12
CA PRO A 110 -3.65 11.14 -14.03
C PRO A 110 -4.44 12.44 -13.87
N ARG A 111 -5.74 12.37 -13.54
CA ARG A 111 -6.56 13.56 -13.29
C ARG A 111 -6.10 14.33 -12.05
N THR A 112 -5.68 13.60 -11.00
CA THR A 112 -5.10 14.20 -9.79
C THR A 112 -3.75 14.84 -10.10
N VAL A 113 -2.89 14.14 -10.85
CA VAL A 113 -1.60 14.65 -11.29
C VAL A 113 -1.76 15.93 -12.10
N SER A 114 -2.60 15.94 -13.14
CA SER A 114 -2.84 17.13 -13.96
C SER A 114 -3.28 18.33 -13.12
N ARG A 115 -4.24 18.15 -12.20
CA ARG A 115 -4.72 19.25 -11.34
C ARG A 115 -3.64 19.83 -10.44
N VAL A 116 -2.79 18.98 -9.85
CA VAL A 116 -1.71 19.42 -8.95
C VAL A 116 -0.58 20.06 -9.76
N SER A 117 -0.19 19.44 -10.88
CA SER A 117 0.88 19.95 -11.76
C SER A 117 0.50 21.28 -12.41
N GLU A 118 -0.73 21.46 -12.87
CA GLU A 118 -1.20 22.76 -13.42
C GLU A 118 -1.19 23.89 -12.38
N ALA A 119 -1.46 23.57 -11.11
CA ALA A 119 -1.37 24.54 -10.03
C ALA A 119 0.11 24.89 -9.72
N TRP A 120 1.01 23.91 -9.82
CA TRP A 120 2.45 24.10 -9.65
C TRP A 120 3.08 24.92 -10.78
N MET A 121 2.76 24.62 -12.05
CA MET A 121 3.32 25.29 -13.23
C MET A 121 2.92 26.76 -13.37
N ARG A 122 1.76 27.16 -12.83
CA ARG A 122 1.28 28.55 -12.90
C ARG A 122 2.07 29.54 -12.06
N ASP A 123 2.98 29.06 -11.22
CA ASP A 123 3.72 29.88 -10.27
C ASP A 123 5.07 30.40 -10.80
N GLY A 124 5.34 30.24 -12.11
CA GLY A 124 6.45 30.90 -12.80
C GLY A 124 7.85 30.39 -12.44
N SER A 125 7.98 29.17 -11.91
CA SER A 125 9.30 28.56 -11.65
C SER A 125 9.93 28.08 -12.96
N ASP A 126 11.26 28.00 -13.01
CA ASP A 126 11.97 27.43 -14.16
C ASP A 126 11.74 25.91 -14.18
N HIS A 127 10.94 25.44 -15.15
CA HIS A 127 10.43 24.07 -15.17
C HIS A 127 10.97 23.32 -16.39
N SER A 128 11.59 22.15 -16.17
CA SER A 128 11.89 21.23 -17.27
C SER A 128 10.60 20.50 -17.68
N TYR A 129 10.35 20.37 -19.00
CA TYR A 129 9.17 19.65 -19.52
C TYR A 129 9.12 18.17 -19.08
N GLY A 130 10.27 17.60 -18.65
CA GLY A 130 10.40 16.22 -18.19
C GLY A 130 9.77 15.96 -16.82
N ASP A 131 9.71 16.97 -15.94
CA ASP A 131 9.23 16.80 -14.55
C ASP A 131 7.72 16.54 -14.45
N VAL A 132 6.96 16.92 -15.49
CA VAL A 132 5.50 16.72 -15.56
C VAL A 132 5.14 15.44 -16.32
N ALA A 133 6.04 14.92 -17.16
CA ALA A 133 5.77 13.77 -18.02
C ALA A 133 5.70 12.43 -17.27
N CYS A 134 6.31 12.37 -16.07
CA CYS A 134 6.51 11.15 -15.30
C CYS A 134 6.23 11.41 -13.81
N PRO A 135 5.00 11.16 -13.32
CA PRO A 135 4.65 11.47 -11.94
C PRO A 135 5.49 10.65 -10.95
N ARG A 136 6.13 11.36 -10.01
CA ARG A 136 6.94 10.79 -8.93
C ARG A 136 6.02 10.25 -7.83
N VAL A 137 5.99 8.94 -7.65
CA VAL A 137 5.11 8.27 -6.70
C VAL A 137 5.91 7.65 -5.55
N VAL A 138 5.43 7.87 -4.33
CA VAL A 138 5.81 7.08 -3.16
C VAL A 138 4.64 6.15 -2.83
N ALA A 139 4.86 4.85 -2.97
CA ALA A 139 3.90 3.83 -2.61
C ALA A 139 3.96 3.61 -1.09
N ILE A 140 2.80 3.66 -0.42
CA ILE A 140 2.69 3.27 0.99
C ILE A 140 1.64 2.18 1.10
N GLY A 141 2.01 1.05 1.69
CA GLY A 141 1.10 -0.04 1.99
C GLY A 141 1.14 -0.36 3.47
N HIS A 142 -0.01 -0.73 4.04
CA HIS A 142 -0.08 -1.42 5.31
C HIS A 142 -0.73 -2.78 5.12
N SER A 143 -0.15 -3.83 5.72
CA SER A 143 -0.70 -5.18 5.66
C SER A 143 -1.03 -5.58 4.22
N MET A 144 -2.28 -5.95 3.92
CA MET A 144 -2.78 -6.19 2.56
C MET A 144 -2.31 -5.13 1.54
N GLY A 145 -2.37 -3.85 1.88
CA GLY A 145 -1.90 -2.77 1.00
C GLY A 145 -0.40 -2.85 0.67
N SER A 146 0.43 -3.37 1.58
CA SER A 146 1.85 -3.66 1.31
C SER A 146 1.99 -4.76 0.27
N LEU A 147 1.21 -5.83 0.38
CA LEU A 147 1.21 -6.93 -0.59
C LEU A 147 0.69 -6.48 -1.96
N THR A 148 -0.37 -5.66 -2.01
CA THR A 148 -0.90 -5.13 -3.28
C THR A 148 0.15 -4.32 -4.02
N TRP A 149 0.83 -3.39 -3.34
CA TRP A 149 1.92 -2.62 -3.96
C TRP A 149 3.10 -3.50 -4.37
N THR A 150 3.45 -4.48 -3.53
CA THR A 150 4.53 -5.42 -3.82
C THR A 150 4.24 -6.20 -5.09
N GLN A 151 3.06 -6.80 -5.21
CA GLN A 151 2.67 -7.57 -6.39
C GLN A 151 2.63 -6.68 -7.64
N TYR A 152 2.03 -5.49 -7.55
CA TYR A 152 2.03 -4.52 -8.65
C TYR A 152 3.44 -4.20 -9.16
N LEU A 153 4.40 -3.98 -8.25
CA LEU A 153 5.80 -3.71 -8.61
C LEU A 153 6.49 -4.95 -9.21
N MET A 154 6.21 -6.14 -8.67
CA MET A 154 6.73 -7.40 -9.20
C MET A 154 6.23 -7.67 -10.62
N ASP A 155 4.95 -7.45 -10.88
CA ASP A 155 4.33 -7.66 -12.21
C ASP A 155 4.93 -6.71 -13.25
N ARG A 156 5.25 -5.48 -12.84
CA ARG A 156 5.89 -4.50 -13.71
C ARG A 156 7.35 -4.82 -13.99
N TYR A 157 8.09 -5.30 -13.00
CA TYR A 157 9.51 -5.61 -13.14
C TYR A 157 9.75 -6.98 -13.80
N PHE A 158 8.82 -7.93 -13.64
CA PHE A 158 8.91 -9.29 -14.16
C PHE A 158 7.65 -9.67 -14.98
N PRO A 159 7.46 -9.10 -16.20
CA PRO A 159 6.20 -9.25 -16.95
C PRO A 159 5.90 -10.65 -17.49
N SER A 160 6.89 -11.55 -17.50
CA SER A 160 6.73 -12.93 -17.96
C SER A 160 5.79 -13.77 -17.07
N LEU A 161 5.59 -13.37 -15.81
CA LEU A 161 4.61 -13.99 -14.91
C LEU A 161 3.17 -13.53 -15.19
N ALA A 162 2.97 -12.24 -15.46
CA ALA A 162 1.65 -11.65 -15.76
C ALA A 162 1.01 -12.17 -17.06
N SER A 163 1.80 -12.78 -17.95
CA SER A 163 1.38 -13.26 -19.27
C SER A 163 1.04 -14.75 -19.32
N ASN A 164 1.53 -15.56 -18.38
CA ASN A 164 1.30 -17.02 -18.38
C ASN A 164 -0.09 -17.43 -17.87
N GLU A 165 -0.80 -16.60 -17.10
CA GLU A 165 -2.19 -16.91 -16.68
C GLU A 165 -3.22 -16.76 -17.81
N LYS A 166 -2.97 -15.91 -18.81
CA LYS A 166 -3.94 -15.72 -19.92
C LYS A 166 -3.96 -16.87 -20.93
N VAL A 167 -2.98 -17.77 -20.89
CA VAL A 167 -2.84 -18.87 -21.87
C VAL A 167 -3.35 -20.21 -21.33
N GLN A 168 -3.47 -20.39 -20.01
CA GLN A 168 -3.90 -21.67 -19.41
C GLN A 168 -5.42 -21.85 -19.27
N GLY A 169 -6.22 -21.05 -19.98
CA GLY A 169 -7.69 -21.15 -20.03
C GLY A 169 -8.27 -21.72 -21.33
N SER A 170 -7.44 -22.15 -22.30
CA SER A 170 -7.96 -22.68 -23.56
C SER A 170 -7.07 -23.79 -24.10
N GLU A 171 -7.37 -25.03 -23.70
CA GLU A 171 -6.98 -26.20 -24.47
C GLU A 171 -8.25 -26.83 -25.07
N LEU A 172 -8.46 -26.60 -26.37
CA LEU A 172 -8.55 -27.69 -27.37
C LEU A 172 -8.63 -27.08 -28.77
N SER A 173 -7.57 -27.22 -29.57
CA SER A 173 -7.60 -27.82 -30.91
C SER A 173 -6.29 -27.53 -31.64
N SER A 174 -5.55 -28.61 -31.87
CA SER A 174 -4.38 -28.68 -32.72
C SER A 174 -4.76 -28.50 -34.20
N THR A 175 -4.18 -27.50 -34.87
CA THR A 175 -3.79 -27.63 -36.28
C THR A 175 -2.68 -26.64 -36.63
N THR A 176 -1.63 -27.19 -37.22
CA THR A 176 -0.47 -26.60 -37.90
C THR A 176 -0.84 -25.49 -38.89
N ALA A 177 -0.18 -24.33 -38.82
CA ALA A 177 0.24 -23.54 -39.99
C ALA A 177 1.03 -22.27 -39.61
N THR A 178 2.26 -22.21 -40.13
CA THR A 178 3.01 -21.05 -40.66
C THR A 178 3.01 -19.70 -39.94
N SER A 179 4.23 -19.31 -39.59
CA SER A 179 4.75 -17.96 -39.36
C SER A 179 4.09 -16.84 -40.17
N THR A 180 3.52 -15.88 -39.46
CA THR A 180 3.48 -14.47 -39.89
C THR A 180 3.66 -13.59 -38.66
N SER A 181 4.71 -12.77 -38.70
CA SER A 181 4.99 -11.71 -37.74
C SER A 181 3.84 -10.70 -37.73
N SER A 182 3.06 -10.66 -36.66
CA SER A 182 2.17 -9.56 -36.37
C SER A 182 2.67 -8.84 -35.13
N ASN A 183 3.15 -7.62 -35.34
CA ASN A 183 3.46 -6.63 -34.31
C ASN A 183 2.31 -6.54 -33.30
N VAL A 184 2.48 -7.18 -32.14
CA VAL A 184 1.60 -6.95 -31.00
C VAL A 184 2.06 -5.63 -30.39
N SER A 185 1.23 -4.61 -30.58
CA SER A 185 1.36 -3.30 -29.96
C SER A 185 1.63 -3.46 -28.46
N SER A 186 2.82 -3.04 -28.04
CA SER A 186 3.17 -2.84 -26.64
C SER A 186 2.14 -1.90 -26.03
N SER A 187 1.21 -2.41 -25.22
CA SER A 187 0.33 -1.56 -24.42
C SER A 187 1.24 -0.64 -23.60
N ALA A 188 1.02 0.67 -23.73
CA ALA A 188 1.83 1.69 -23.08
C ALA A 188 2.08 1.32 -21.61
N ARG A 189 3.30 0.93 -21.28
CA ARG A 189 3.73 0.76 -19.88
C ARG A 189 3.44 2.09 -19.19
N SER A 190 2.65 2.07 -18.12
CA SER A 190 2.30 3.29 -17.38
C SER A 190 3.59 4.08 -17.08
N SER A 191 3.59 5.38 -17.38
CA SER A 191 4.73 6.28 -17.21
C SER A 191 4.98 6.65 -15.74
N LEU A 192 4.54 5.82 -14.80
CA LEU A 192 4.65 6.06 -13.37
C LEU A 192 6.10 5.85 -12.90
N ASP A 193 6.67 6.80 -12.18
CA ASP A 193 8.00 6.62 -11.56
C ASP A 193 7.83 6.41 -10.05
N VAL A 194 7.86 5.15 -9.62
CA VAL A 194 7.78 4.80 -8.20
C VAL A 194 9.15 4.99 -7.57
N LYS A 195 9.30 6.07 -6.82
CA LYS A 195 10.56 6.45 -6.16
C LYS A 195 10.88 5.59 -4.95
N GLY A 196 9.88 5.00 -4.31
CA GLY A 196 10.07 4.10 -3.17
C GLY A 196 8.79 3.45 -2.70
N LEU A 197 8.93 2.32 -2.00
CA LEU A 197 7.86 1.60 -1.34
C LEU A 197 8.07 1.64 0.18
N VAL A 198 7.07 2.13 0.90
CA VAL A 198 6.95 1.98 2.36
C VAL A 198 5.99 0.83 2.63
N SER A 199 6.52 -0.29 3.11
CA SER A 199 5.78 -1.49 3.49
C SER A 199 5.62 -1.55 5.01
N LEU A 200 4.40 -1.34 5.50
CA LEU A 200 4.08 -1.42 6.93
C LEU A 200 3.56 -2.83 7.27
N ASP A 201 4.34 -3.52 8.09
CA ASP A 201 4.06 -4.79 8.77
C ASP A 201 3.53 -5.98 7.96
N LEU A 202 3.86 -6.06 6.67
CA LEU A 202 3.65 -7.29 5.91
C LEU A 202 4.66 -7.39 4.76
N PRO A 203 5.66 -8.29 4.86
CA PRO A 203 6.56 -8.59 3.76
C PRO A 203 5.87 -9.46 2.69
N PRO A 204 6.54 -9.76 1.57
CA PRO A 204 5.98 -10.56 0.48
C PRO A 204 5.79 -12.04 0.90
N ILE A 205 4.63 -12.34 1.48
CA ILE A 205 4.23 -13.68 1.92
C ILE A 205 3.39 -14.32 0.82
N VAL A 206 3.78 -15.53 0.41
CA VAL A 206 3.00 -16.36 -0.51
C VAL A 206 2.02 -17.27 0.24
N ARG A 207 1.00 -17.77 -0.47
CA ARG A 207 -0.05 -18.63 0.08
C ARG A 207 0.51 -19.85 0.84
N SER A 208 1.51 -20.52 0.29
CA SER A 208 2.15 -21.69 0.91
C SER A 208 2.89 -21.37 2.23
N ASN A 209 3.20 -20.09 2.46
CA ASN A 209 3.87 -19.61 3.67
C ASN A 209 2.90 -19.01 4.69
N MET A 210 1.60 -19.02 4.41
CA MET A 210 0.58 -18.61 5.36
C MET A 210 0.55 -19.57 6.56
N THR A 211 0.47 -19.01 7.76
CA THR A 211 0.30 -19.80 8.99
C THR A 211 -0.98 -19.40 9.70
N ALA A 212 -1.48 -20.30 10.56
CA ALA A 212 -2.63 -20.00 11.41
C ALA A 212 -2.37 -18.82 12.37
N ASN A 213 -1.12 -18.61 12.80
CA ASN A 213 -0.77 -17.47 13.65
C ASN A 213 -0.91 -16.14 12.90
N LEU A 214 -0.53 -16.10 11.62
CA LEU A 214 -0.61 -14.91 10.78
C LEU A 214 -2.06 -14.45 10.55
N THR A 215 -2.99 -15.39 10.36
CA THR A 215 -4.39 -15.09 10.01
C THR A 215 -5.35 -15.20 11.19
N GLY A 216 -4.97 -15.87 12.27
CA GLY A 216 -5.83 -16.22 13.40
C GLY A 216 -6.44 -15.00 14.10
N GLU A 217 -5.65 -13.93 14.30
CA GLU A 217 -6.15 -12.69 14.91
C GLU A 217 -7.25 -12.05 14.04
N LEU A 218 -7.02 -11.93 12.73
CA LEU A 218 -7.98 -11.35 11.79
C LEU A 218 -9.25 -12.20 11.67
N ILE A 219 -9.11 -13.52 11.66
CA ILE A 219 -10.24 -14.46 11.68
C ILE A 219 -11.05 -14.30 12.98
N GLY A 220 -10.38 -14.18 14.12
CA GLY A 220 -11.05 -13.93 15.41
C GLY A 220 -11.84 -12.63 15.42
N ILE A 221 -11.28 -11.55 14.87
CA ILE A 221 -11.99 -10.27 14.72
C ILE A 221 -13.24 -10.43 13.83
N ILE A 222 -13.13 -11.15 12.72
CA ILE A 222 -14.26 -11.42 11.82
C ILE A 222 -15.37 -12.21 12.53
N GLU A 223 -15.04 -13.22 13.33
CA GLU A 223 -16.04 -13.96 14.09
C GLU A 223 -16.77 -13.06 15.11
N HIS A 224 -16.04 -12.16 15.78
CA HIS A 224 -16.67 -11.16 16.63
C HIS A 224 -17.58 -10.22 15.83
N MET A 225 -17.14 -9.75 14.65
CA MET A 225 -17.96 -8.87 13.78
C MET A 225 -19.23 -9.56 13.28
N LYS A 226 -19.20 -10.87 13.04
CA LYS A 226 -20.38 -11.68 12.66
C LYS A 226 -21.36 -11.86 13.81
N ALA A 227 -20.87 -11.90 15.05
CA ALA A 227 -21.70 -12.05 16.25
C ALA A 227 -22.45 -10.75 16.65
N VAL A 228 -22.04 -9.60 16.12
CA VAL A 228 -22.65 -8.29 16.38
C VAL A 228 -24.06 -8.23 15.81
N ASN A 229 -25.03 -7.94 16.68
CA ASN A 229 -26.38 -7.59 16.30
C ASN A 229 -26.45 -6.10 15.91
N LEU A 230 -26.22 -5.83 14.62
CA LEU A 230 -26.30 -4.46 14.07
C LEU A 230 -27.65 -3.79 14.33
N SER A 231 -28.75 -4.55 14.42
CA SER A 231 -30.08 -3.97 14.69
C SER A 231 -30.22 -3.36 16.09
N ALA A 232 -29.36 -3.75 17.03
CA ALA A 232 -29.32 -3.22 18.39
C ALA A 232 -28.51 -1.91 18.52
N ILE A 233 -27.84 -1.48 17.45
CA ILE A 233 -26.92 -0.34 17.47
C ILE A 233 -27.62 0.88 16.85
N SER A 234 -27.85 1.92 17.67
CA SER A 234 -28.44 3.20 17.25
C SER A 234 -27.43 4.36 17.26
N ASP A 235 -26.34 4.20 17.99
CA ASP A 235 -25.29 5.20 18.17
C ASP A 235 -23.95 4.53 18.52
N LEU A 236 -22.90 5.33 18.70
CA LEU A 236 -21.58 4.79 19.03
C LEU A 236 -21.52 4.13 20.41
N ARG A 237 -22.36 4.55 21.37
CA ARG A 237 -22.36 4.00 22.72
C ARG A 237 -22.95 2.59 22.73
N SER A 238 -24.15 2.44 22.18
CA SER A 238 -24.79 1.13 21.97
C SER A 238 -23.91 0.21 21.13
N GLY A 239 -23.16 0.77 20.16
CA GLY A 239 -22.13 0.03 19.43
C GLY A 239 -21.03 -0.54 20.33
N GLN A 240 -20.46 0.26 21.25
CA GLN A 240 -19.45 -0.23 22.20
C GLN A 240 -20.01 -1.32 23.14
N GLU A 241 -21.22 -1.12 23.64
CA GLU A 241 -21.90 -2.09 24.51
C GLU A 241 -22.10 -3.43 23.79
N GLU A 242 -22.54 -3.39 22.53
CA GLU A 242 -22.71 -4.57 21.69
C GLU A 242 -21.38 -5.25 21.33
N PHE A 243 -20.34 -4.49 21.03
CA PHE A 243 -19.00 -5.04 20.79
C PHE A 243 -18.47 -5.78 22.03
N TYR A 244 -18.65 -5.20 23.21
CA TYR A 244 -18.26 -5.84 24.46
C TYR A 244 -19.05 -7.13 24.71
N ARG A 245 -20.37 -7.12 24.46
CA ARG A 245 -21.24 -8.31 24.55
C ARG A 245 -20.76 -9.45 23.63
N CYS A 246 -20.24 -9.10 22.46
CA CYS A 246 -19.72 -10.06 21.48
C CYS A 246 -18.30 -10.56 21.78
N GLY A 247 -17.72 -10.21 22.94
CA GLY A 247 -16.41 -10.68 23.37
C GLY A 247 -15.22 -9.83 22.91
N MET A 248 -15.46 -8.65 22.32
CA MET A 248 -14.37 -7.73 21.93
C MET A 248 -13.85 -6.98 23.16
N HIS A 249 -13.09 -7.65 24.03
CA HIS A 249 -12.55 -7.05 25.26
C HIS A 249 -11.28 -6.22 25.03
N ASP A 250 -10.53 -6.47 23.95
CA ASP A 250 -9.43 -5.62 23.52
C ASP A 250 -9.95 -4.29 22.94
N ILE A 251 -9.47 -3.17 23.49
CA ILE A 251 -9.83 -1.83 23.05
C ILE A 251 -9.43 -1.56 21.60
N ARG A 252 -8.36 -2.20 21.10
CA ARG A 252 -7.89 -2.06 19.70
C ARG A 252 -8.85 -2.74 18.74
N VAL A 253 -9.32 -3.94 19.09
CA VAL A 253 -10.34 -4.66 18.30
C VAL A 253 -11.64 -3.86 18.26
N ARG A 254 -12.10 -3.34 19.41
CA ARG A 254 -13.27 -2.44 19.44
C ARG A 254 -13.04 -1.18 18.62
N GLY A 255 -11.86 -0.56 18.71
CA GLY A 255 -11.48 0.61 17.93
C GLY A 255 -11.59 0.36 16.42
N LEU A 256 -11.03 -0.75 15.94
CA LEU A 256 -11.12 -1.18 14.55
C LEU A 256 -12.57 -1.45 14.10
N CYS A 257 -13.37 -2.12 14.93
CA CYS A 257 -14.78 -2.35 14.61
C CYS A 257 -15.57 -1.04 14.59
N THR A 258 -15.23 -0.11 15.49
CA THR A 258 -15.86 1.22 15.54
C THR A 258 -15.58 2.02 14.27
N THR A 259 -14.36 1.97 13.72
CA THR A 259 -14.09 2.67 12.45
C THR A 259 -14.90 2.09 11.30
N ASN A 260 -15.14 0.78 11.32
CA ASN A 260 -15.95 0.07 10.33
C ASN A 260 -17.46 0.20 10.53
N LEU A 261 -17.93 0.72 11.67
CA LEU A 261 -19.36 0.94 11.89
C LEU A 261 -19.82 2.17 11.10
N ALA A 262 -20.82 1.97 10.23
CA ALA A 262 -21.57 3.04 9.59
C ALA A 262 -22.93 3.19 10.27
N LEU A 263 -23.31 4.43 10.58
CA LEU A 263 -24.62 4.78 11.12
C LEU A 263 -25.31 5.72 10.13
N GLN A 264 -26.26 5.18 9.38
CA GLN A 264 -27.03 5.94 8.38
C GLN A 264 -28.41 6.27 8.93
N ARG A 265 -29.05 7.34 8.45
CA ARG A 265 -30.45 7.62 8.82
C ARG A 265 -31.34 6.57 8.18
N ASP A 266 -32.32 6.05 8.92
CA ASP A 266 -33.33 5.20 8.31
C ASP A 266 -34.16 6.05 7.32
N PRO A 267 -34.25 5.68 6.03
CA PRO A 267 -35.06 6.41 5.07
C PRO A 267 -36.54 6.49 5.45
N ASN A 268 -37.03 5.50 6.20
CA ASN A 268 -38.43 5.42 6.62
C ASN A 268 -38.69 6.06 7.99
N ASP A 269 -37.63 6.26 8.79
CA ASP A 269 -37.70 6.93 10.10
C ASP A 269 -36.44 7.79 10.34
N PRO A 270 -36.49 9.10 10.06
CA PRO A 270 -35.33 9.98 10.22
C PRO A 270 -34.78 10.07 11.66
N THR A 271 -35.58 9.69 12.65
CA THR A 271 -35.19 9.65 14.08
C THR A 271 -34.36 8.42 14.41
N ARG A 272 -34.48 7.36 13.60
CA ARG A 272 -33.71 6.12 13.72
C ARG A 272 -32.39 6.18 12.94
N ARG A 273 -31.43 5.39 13.41
CA ARG A 273 -30.20 5.09 12.68
C ARG A 273 -30.15 3.60 12.38
N ILE A 274 -29.66 3.25 11.19
CA ILE A 274 -29.37 1.88 10.77
C ILE A 274 -27.87 1.70 10.82
N ALA A 275 -27.43 0.71 11.59
CA ALA A 275 -26.03 0.30 11.64
C ALA A 275 -25.71 -0.70 10.52
N SER A 276 -24.54 -0.53 9.91
CA SER A 276 -23.98 -1.48 8.95
C SER A 276 -22.45 -1.49 9.03
N TRP A 277 -21.85 -2.56 8.50
CA TRP A 277 -20.40 -2.60 8.30
C TRP A 277 -20.01 -1.87 7.02
N LYS A 278 -18.96 -1.06 7.07
CA LYS A 278 -18.32 -0.44 5.90
C LYS A 278 -17.53 -1.46 5.06
N CYS A 279 -17.34 -2.67 5.56
CA CYS A 279 -16.63 -3.74 4.87
C CYS A 279 -17.53 -4.96 4.65
N ASN A 280 -17.23 -5.72 3.61
CA ASN A 280 -17.99 -6.90 3.22
C ASN A 280 -17.48 -8.14 3.99
N VAL A 281 -17.90 -8.26 5.25
CA VAL A 281 -17.40 -9.29 6.19
C VAL A 281 -17.41 -10.72 5.62
N PRO A 282 -18.48 -11.22 4.96
CA PRO A 282 -18.49 -12.58 4.40
C PRO A 282 -17.43 -12.81 3.32
N VAL A 283 -17.20 -11.83 2.45
CA VAL A 283 -16.21 -11.95 1.35
C VAL A 283 -14.79 -11.85 1.90
N LEU A 284 -14.57 -10.98 2.88
CA LEU A 284 -13.29 -10.89 3.58
C LEU A 284 -12.98 -12.18 4.36
N GLU A 285 -13.97 -12.75 5.05
CA GLU A 285 -13.82 -14.06 5.69
C GLU A 285 -13.36 -15.14 4.71
N HIS A 286 -14.03 -15.23 3.55
CA HIS A 286 -13.66 -16.20 2.53
C HIS A 286 -12.21 -16.02 2.09
N SER A 287 -11.83 -14.78 1.73
CA SER A 287 -10.48 -14.43 1.25
C SER A 287 -9.38 -14.76 2.24
N ILE A 288 -9.53 -14.42 3.53
CA ILE A 288 -8.49 -14.69 4.53
C ILE A 288 -8.39 -16.19 4.84
N ARG A 289 -9.51 -16.92 4.79
CA ARG A 289 -9.53 -18.38 5.04
C ARG A 289 -8.99 -19.18 3.86
N SER A 290 -9.23 -18.75 2.62
CA SER A 290 -8.70 -19.38 1.41
C SER A 290 -7.24 -18.98 1.12
N GLY A 291 -6.74 -17.94 1.80
CA GLY A 291 -5.41 -17.39 1.57
C GLY A 291 -5.31 -16.55 0.29
N GLU A 292 -6.41 -16.28 -0.40
CA GLU A 292 -6.44 -15.47 -1.63
C GLU A 292 -5.89 -14.06 -1.46
N LEU A 293 -5.84 -13.55 -0.22
CA LEU A 293 -5.20 -12.29 0.15
C LEU A 293 -3.68 -12.29 -0.06
N PHE A 294 -3.03 -13.44 0.03
CA PHE A 294 -1.58 -13.59 -0.08
C PHE A 294 -1.14 -13.81 -1.52
N LEU A 295 0.15 -13.55 -1.78
CA LEU A 295 0.73 -13.72 -3.10
C LEU A 295 0.59 -15.17 -3.57
N PRO A 296 0.23 -15.42 -4.83
CA PRO A 296 0.29 -16.76 -5.40
C PRO A 296 1.66 -17.41 -5.25
N ASP A 297 1.71 -18.75 -5.16
CA ASP A 297 2.96 -19.48 -4.94
C ASP A 297 3.97 -19.35 -6.10
N LEU A 298 3.52 -18.91 -7.27
CA LEU A 298 4.41 -18.55 -8.37
C LEU A 298 5.36 -17.39 -8.03
N TYR A 299 5.00 -16.55 -7.04
CA TYR A 299 5.87 -15.49 -6.53
C TYR A 299 6.91 -16.01 -5.54
N TYR A 300 6.88 -17.31 -5.19
CA TYR A 300 7.78 -17.88 -4.20
C TYR A 300 9.24 -17.79 -4.68
N LYS A 301 10.08 -17.23 -3.81
CA LYS A 301 11.54 -17.25 -3.99
C LYS A 301 12.20 -18.03 -2.86
N PRO A 302 12.94 -19.12 -3.17
CA PRO A 302 13.67 -19.86 -2.14
C PRO A 302 14.75 -18.96 -1.52
N ALA A 303 15.05 -19.19 -0.24
CA ALA A 303 16.18 -18.54 0.40
C ALA A 303 17.46 -18.96 -0.34
N GLY A 304 18.24 -17.99 -0.82
CA GLY A 304 19.51 -18.30 -1.49
C GLY A 304 20.41 -19.08 -0.54
N GLY A 305 20.75 -20.32 -0.89
CA GLY A 305 21.65 -21.17 -0.13
C GLY A 305 23.05 -20.56 -0.08
N GLY A 306 23.31 -19.73 0.93
CA GLY A 306 24.58 -19.04 1.11
C GLY A 306 24.96 -18.99 2.58
N LYS A 307 25.46 -20.10 3.13
CA LYS A 307 26.39 -20.03 4.26
C LYS A 307 27.68 -19.41 3.73
N GLY A 308 27.74 -18.09 3.67
CA GLY A 308 28.92 -17.34 3.21
C GLY A 308 29.28 -16.31 4.27
N SER A 309 30.44 -16.51 4.88
CA SER A 309 31.02 -15.67 5.92
C SER A 309 30.93 -14.18 5.57
N VAL A 310 30.55 -13.37 6.56
CA VAL A 310 30.59 -11.90 6.51
C VAL A 310 32.05 -11.49 6.30
N GLY A 311 32.44 -11.26 5.05
CA GLY A 311 33.70 -10.64 4.65
C GLY A 311 33.42 -9.22 4.17
N THR A 312 34.16 -8.25 4.71
CA THR A 312 33.99 -6.79 4.51
C THR A 312 34.52 -6.26 3.17
N HIS A 313 34.65 -7.10 2.16
CA HIS A 313 34.98 -6.74 0.77
C HIS A 313 33.98 -7.45 -0.14
N ASP A 314 32.97 -6.74 -0.69
CA ASP A 314 32.20 -7.08 -1.93
C ASP A 314 30.83 -6.38 -2.03
N SER A 315 30.72 -5.09 -1.69
CA SER A 315 29.41 -4.39 -1.82
C SER A 315 28.91 -4.30 -3.26
N GLN A 316 29.81 -4.22 -4.25
CA GLN A 316 29.45 -4.04 -5.66
C GLN A 316 29.13 -5.37 -6.38
N GLU A 317 29.91 -6.43 -6.15
CA GLU A 317 29.62 -7.77 -6.68
C GLU A 317 28.34 -8.37 -6.09
N GLN A 318 28.12 -8.17 -4.79
CA GLN A 318 26.90 -8.64 -4.13
C GLN A 318 25.66 -7.89 -4.64
N LYS A 319 25.76 -6.59 -4.94
CA LYS A 319 24.69 -5.80 -5.56
C LYS A 319 24.42 -6.23 -7.00
N GLN A 320 25.46 -6.48 -7.80
CA GLN A 320 25.30 -7.01 -9.16
C GLN A 320 24.68 -8.41 -9.18
N ARG A 321 25.05 -9.28 -8.24
CA ARG A 321 24.44 -10.62 -8.09
C ARG A 321 22.97 -10.53 -7.71
N ARG A 322 22.61 -9.66 -6.75
CA ARG A 322 21.21 -9.39 -6.39
C ARG A 322 20.40 -8.86 -7.57
N HIS A 323 21.00 -7.96 -8.37
CA HIS A 323 20.36 -7.44 -9.58
C HIS A 323 20.12 -8.52 -10.63
N ARG A 324 21.09 -9.43 -10.85
CA ARG A 324 20.89 -10.57 -11.76
C ARG A 324 19.77 -11.49 -11.29
N LEU A 325 19.74 -11.82 -10.00
CA LEU A 325 18.67 -12.64 -9.40
C LEU A 325 17.30 -11.96 -9.42
N ALA A 326 17.24 -10.62 -9.44
CA ALA A 326 15.98 -9.89 -9.62
C ALA A 326 15.42 -10.00 -11.05
N LEU A 327 16.28 -10.27 -12.04
CA LEU A 327 15.87 -10.51 -13.43
C LEU A 327 15.45 -11.96 -13.70
N GLU A 328 15.68 -12.88 -12.76
CA GLU A 328 15.38 -14.31 -12.88
C GLU A 328 14.19 -14.74 -12.01
N TYR A 329 13.87 -13.97 -10.96
CA TYR A 329 12.83 -14.26 -9.98
C TYR A 329 11.98 -13.03 -9.70
N PRO A 330 10.74 -13.20 -9.20
CA PRO A 330 9.92 -12.10 -8.70
C PRO A 330 10.71 -11.13 -7.82
N SER A 331 10.62 -9.85 -8.13
CA SER A 331 11.32 -8.78 -7.41
C SER A 331 10.62 -7.44 -7.65
N VAL A 332 10.69 -6.55 -6.66
CA VAL A 332 10.26 -5.14 -6.84
C VAL A 332 11.30 -4.30 -7.61
N GLY A 333 12.35 -4.95 -8.12
CA GLY A 333 13.37 -4.35 -8.95
C GLY A 333 14.26 -3.36 -8.20
N THR A 334 14.51 -2.22 -8.83
CA THR A 334 15.35 -1.15 -8.30
C THR A 334 14.60 -0.19 -7.38
N VAL A 335 13.30 -0.40 -7.14
CA VAL A 335 12.51 0.45 -6.24
C VAL A 335 13.03 0.27 -4.81
N PRO A 336 13.53 1.33 -4.16
CA PRO A 336 13.94 1.27 -2.76
C PRO A 336 12.76 0.90 -1.86
N VAL A 337 13.00 0.03 -0.88
CA VAL A 337 11.97 -0.41 0.07
C VAL A 337 12.35 -0.02 1.49
N LEU A 338 11.42 0.63 2.19
CA LEU A 338 11.39 0.73 3.64
C LEU A 338 10.38 -0.30 4.16
N SER A 339 10.85 -1.29 4.90
CA SER A 339 10.01 -2.22 5.65
C SER A 339 9.99 -1.81 7.12
N VAL A 340 8.81 -1.51 7.65
CA VAL A 340 8.61 -1.21 9.07
C VAL A 340 7.75 -2.30 9.69
N LEU A 341 8.35 -3.12 10.54
CA LEU A 341 7.69 -4.25 11.20
C LEU A 341 7.36 -3.91 12.66
N GLY A 342 6.25 -4.45 13.16
CA GLY A 342 5.90 -4.44 14.57
C GLY A 342 6.56 -5.62 15.26
N ALA A 343 7.51 -5.38 16.17
CA ALA A 343 8.26 -6.48 16.80
C ALA A 343 7.38 -7.43 17.64
N ALA A 344 6.15 -7.01 17.98
CA ALA A 344 5.16 -7.82 18.68
C ALA A 344 4.00 -8.29 17.78
N SER A 345 4.06 -8.07 16.46
CA SER A 345 3.06 -8.59 15.53
C SER A 345 3.33 -10.04 15.14
N PRO A 346 2.32 -10.79 14.64
CA PRO A 346 2.53 -12.14 14.10
C PRO A 346 3.54 -12.21 12.95
N VAL A 347 3.83 -11.07 12.31
CA VAL A 347 4.79 -10.94 11.22
C VAL A 347 6.16 -10.55 11.75
N GLY A 348 6.27 -9.40 12.41
CA GLY A 348 7.53 -8.84 12.86
C GLY A 348 8.12 -9.57 14.06
N GLY A 349 7.31 -10.28 14.84
CA GLY A 349 7.77 -11.13 15.94
C GLY A 349 8.20 -12.54 15.52
N ASP A 350 7.95 -12.92 14.26
CA ASP A 350 8.21 -14.28 13.77
C ASP A 350 9.44 -14.29 12.83
N PRO A 351 10.53 -15.00 13.21
CA PRO A 351 11.75 -15.09 12.41
C PRO A 351 11.52 -15.58 10.96
N GLN A 352 10.45 -16.34 10.70
CA GLN A 352 10.18 -16.86 9.36
C GLN A 352 9.84 -15.76 8.34
N TYR A 353 9.25 -14.65 8.81
CA TYR A 353 8.83 -13.54 7.94
C TYR A 353 9.83 -12.39 7.92
N GLN A 354 10.61 -12.19 9.00
CA GLN A 354 11.56 -11.09 9.13
C GLN A 354 12.56 -10.99 7.97
N GLN A 355 12.94 -12.10 7.35
CA GLN A 355 13.97 -12.09 6.28
C GLN A 355 13.37 -12.16 4.86
N LEU A 356 12.05 -12.06 4.71
CA LEU A 356 11.42 -12.23 3.40
C LEU A 356 11.76 -11.10 2.44
N TRP A 357 11.80 -9.84 2.90
CA TRP A 357 12.11 -8.71 2.04
C TRP A 357 13.48 -8.80 1.35
N GLU A 358 14.48 -9.40 2.00
CA GLU A 358 15.82 -9.60 1.44
C GLU A 358 15.83 -10.43 0.15
N ARG A 359 14.78 -11.23 -0.07
CA ARG A 359 14.62 -12.04 -1.28
C ARG A 359 14.12 -11.21 -2.45
N TYR A 360 13.31 -10.19 -2.19
CA TYR A 360 12.51 -9.50 -3.20
C TYR A 360 12.98 -8.07 -3.49
N ALA A 361 13.66 -7.42 -2.54
CA ALA A 361 14.17 -6.06 -2.67
C ALA A 361 15.70 -6.02 -2.78
N ILE A 362 16.22 -5.31 -3.78
CA ILE A 362 17.66 -5.09 -3.94
C ILE A 362 18.15 -4.03 -2.93
N ASP A 363 17.35 -2.98 -2.76
CA ASP A 363 17.65 -1.84 -1.90
C ASP A 363 16.60 -1.76 -0.77
N LEU A 364 16.99 -2.23 0.42
CA LEU A 364 16.10 -2.47 1.55
C LEU A 364 16.62 -1.79 2.81
N ARG A 365 15.74 -1.04 3.48
CA ARG A 365 15.88 -0.64 4.88
C ARG A 365 14.78 -1.33 5.65
N GLN A 366 15.14 -2.15 6.63
CA GLN A 366 14.17 -2.85 7.45
C GLN A 366 14.35 -2.46 8.92
N HIS A 367 13.25 -2.10 9.56
CA HIS A 367 13.22 -1.71 10.96
C HIS A 367 12.10 -2.44 11.67
N SER A 368 12.40 -3.04 12.82
CA SER A 368 11.40 -3.55 13.73
C SER A 368 11.21 -2.57 14.88
N ILE A 369 9.98 -2.10 15.10
CA ILE A 369 9.67 -1.17 16.19
C ILE A 369 9.31 -1.99 17.45
N PRO A 370 10.06 -1.84 18.56
CA PRO A 370 9.78 -2.56 19.80
C PRO A 370 8.37 -2.30 20.33
N HIS A 371 7.73 -3.37 20.79
CA HIS A 371 6.37 -3.37 21.36
C HIS A 371 5.24 -2.92 20.44
N ALA A 372 5.53 -2.56 19.18
CA ALA A 372 4.49 -2.30 18.19
C ALA A 372 3.93 -3.64 17.69
N THR A 373 2.61 -3.70 17.55
CA THR A 373 1.86 -4.81 16.97
C THR A 373 1.61 -4.55 15.49
N HIS A 374 0.61 -5.22 14.90
CA HIS A 374 0.34 -5.20 13.47
C HIS A 374 0.15 -3.79 12.90
N THR A 375 -0.60 -2.97 13.63
CA THR A 375 -0.88 -1.58 13.26
C THR A 375 0.22 -0.64 13.76
N VAL A 376 1.45 -0.81 13.26
CA VAL A 376 2.66 -0.06 13.70
C VAL A 376 2.49 1.45 13.75
N TYR A 377 1.76 2.01 12.78
CA TYR A 377 1.49 3.45 12.70
C TYR A 377 0.46 3.94 13.73
N PHE A 378 -0.33 3.04 14.32
CA PHE A 378 -1.24 3.35 15.42
C PHE A 378 -0.52 3.23 16.76
N ASP A 379 0.28 2.18 16.95
CA ASP A 379 0.98 1.93 18.20
C ASP A 379 2.15 2.90 18.42
N LYS A 380 2.87 3.24 17.34
CA LYS A 380 4.07 4.08 17.36
C LYS A 380 4.06 5.08 16.20
N PRO A 381 3.07 6.01 16.14
CA PRO A 381 2.85 6.89 14.99
C PRO A 381 4.05 7.78 14.68
N HIS A 382 4.60 8.46 15.69
CA HIS A 382 5.74 9.36 15.51
C HIS A 382 6.99 8.63 15.04
N LYS A 383 7.29 7.45 15.61
CA LYS A 383 8.45 6.66 15.21
C LYS A 383 8.31 6.12 13.78
N THR A 384 7.10 5.67 13.43
CA THR A 384 6.80 5.22 12.06
C THR A 384 6.99 6.36 11.06
N VAL A 385 6.43 7.55 11.33
CA VAL A 385 6.59 8.71 10.45
C VAL A 385 8.03 9.19 10.38
N GLU A 386 8.78 9.17 11.48
CA GLU A 386 10.21 9.48 11.50
C GLU A 386 10.99 8.59 10.51
N LEU A 387 10.79 7.27 10.58
CA LEU A 387 11.41 6.31 9.65
C LEU A 387 11.02 6.59 8.20
N VAL A 388 9.75 6.87 7.93
CA VAL A 388 9.28 7.24 6.59
C VAL A 388 9.97 8.51 6.11
N THR A 389 10.02 9.57 6.92
CA THR A 389 10.63 10.83 6.52
C THR A 389 12.15 10.73 6.32
N ASN A 390 12.85 9.91 7.11
CA ASN A 390 14.28 9.65 6.92
C ASN A 390 14.53 8.89 5.61
N PHE A 391 13.72 7.86 5.35
CA PHE A 391 13.78 7.13 4.11
C PHE A 391 13.57 8.04 2.88
N LEU A 392 12.57 8.93 2.91
CA LEU A 392 12.32 9.88 1.82
C LEU A 392 13.52 10.79 1.50
N LYS A 393 14.24 11.23 2.53
CA LYS A 393 15.49 12.00 2.38
C LYS A 393 16.60 11.17 1.75
N GLU A 394 16.77 9.92 2.20
CA GLU A 394 17.80 9.01 1.68
C GLU A 394 17.60 8.68 0.19
N ILE A 395 16.35 8.57 -0.26
CA ILE A 395 16.03 8.31 -1.68
C ILE A 395 15.90 9.59 -2.51
N HIS A 396 16.29 10.74 -1.94
CA HIS A 396 16.35 12.05 -2.61
C HIS A 396 15.02 12.44 -3.29
N VAL A 397 13.88 12.10 -2.67
CA VAL A 397 12.55 12.45 -3.17
C VAL A 397 12.29 13.96 -3.08
N ASP A 398 13.04 14.66 -2.26
CA ASP A 398 13.01 16.11 -2.05
C ASP A 398 13.95 16.91 -2.98
N GLN A 399 14.83 16.26 -3.74
CA GLN A 399 15.79 16.96 -4.61
C GLN A 399 15.28 17.12 -6.06
N PRO A 400 15.63 18.24 -6.74
CA PRO A 400 15.47 18.37 -8.19
C PRO A 400 16.43 17.41 -8.91
N LEU A 401 15.96 16.83 -10.04
CA LEU A 401 16.74 15.90 -10.87
C LEU A 401 17.94 16.56 -11.54
#